data_AF-A0A1F5ARY3-F1
#
_entry.id   AF-A0A1F5ARY3-F1
#
_cell.length_a   1.000
_cell.length_b   1.000
_cell.length_c   1.000
_cell.angle_alpha   90.00
_cell.angle_beta   90.00
_cell.angle_gamma   90.00
#
_symmetry.space_group_name_H-M   'P 1'
#
loop_
_entity.id
_entity.type
_entity.pdbx_description
1 polymer ?
#
loop_
_entity_poly.entity_id
_entity_poly.type
_entity_poly.pdbx_seq_one_letter_code
_entity_poly.pdbx_strand_id
1 'polypeptide(L)' 'MARERMSVLYDRSAGEGGLVLGTSNKTELLIGYGTVYGDMACAVNPMGDLYKTQVRQLAAHLRVPAAIRAKAPTAG' A
#
# COMPACT_ATOMS: atom_id res chain seq x y z
N MET A 1 9.55 11.24 -5.36
CA MET A 1 10.43 10.07 -5.16
C MET A 1 9.65 8.74 -4.98
N ALA A 2 8.55 8.50 -5.72
CA ALA A 2 7.78 7.25 -5.55
C ALA A 2 8.47 6.03 -6.19
N ARG A 3 9.06 6.21 -7.39
CA ARG A 3 9.79 5.14 -8.10
C ARG A 3 11.07 4.72 -7.41
N GLU A 4 11.80 5.69 -6.84
CA GLU A 4 13.01 5.40 -6.04
C GLU A 4 12.72 4.52 -4.81
N ARG A 5 11.59 4.76 -4.12
CA ARG A 5 11.18 3.89 -2.99
C ARG A 5 11.00 2.45 -3.43
N MET A 6 10.43 2.23 -4.61
CA MET A 6 10.25 0.89 -5.14
C MET A 6 11.55 0.24 -5.62
N SER A 7 12.44 1.02 -6.23
CA SER A 7 13.79 0.55 -6.58
C SER A 7 14.49 -0.01 -5.34
N VAL A 8 14.46 0.73 -4.22
CA VAL A 8 15.04 0.29 -2.94
C VAL A 8 14.34 -0.96 -2.39
N LEU A 9 13.01 -1.03 -2.43
CA LEU A 9 12.28 -2.20 -1.93
C LEU A 9 12.59 -3.47 -2.75
N TYR A 10 12.69 -3.36 -4.08
CA TYR A 10 13.03 -4.49 -4.94
C TYR A 10 14.50 -4.92 -4.81
N ASP A 11 15.42 -3.98 -4.60
CA ASP A 11 16.82 -4.29 -4.26
C ASP A 11 16.91 -5.12 -2.96
N ARG A 12 16.20 -4.69 -1.92
CA ARG A 12 16.09 -5.45 -0.65
C ARG A 12 15.45 -6.82 -0.85
N SER A 13 14.37 -6.88 -1.62
CA SER A 13 13.66 -8.12 -1.96
C SER A 13 14.57 -9.16 -2.60
N ALA A 14 15.49 -8.72 -3.48
CA ALA A 14 16.44 -9.61 -4.13
C ALA A 14 17.45 -10.21 -3.13
N GLY A 15 17.96 -9.41 -2.19
CA GLY A 15 18.87 -9.89 -1.15
C GLY A 15 18.20 -10.82 -0.13
N GLU A 16 16.92 -10.57 0.19
CA GLU A 16 16.17 -11.35 1.17
C GLU A 16 15.44 -12.57 0.57
N GLY A 17 15.38 -12.68 -0.76
CA GLY A 17 14.50 -13.64 -1.42
C GLY A 17 13.01 -13.39 -1.12
N GLY A 18 12.67 -12.16 -0.75
CA GLY A 18 11.34 -11.74 -0.32
C GLY A 18 10.43 -11.36 -1.49
N LEU A 19 9.17 -11.03 -1.17
CA LEU A 19 8.19 -10.46 -2.10
C LEU A 19 7.77 -9.07 -1.64
N VAL A 20 7.78 -8.11 -2.56
CA VAL A 20 7.33 -6.74 -2.25
C VAL A 20 5.80 -6.68 -2.22
N LEU A 21 5.25 -6.23 -1.09
CA LEU A 21 3.81 -6.07 -0.90
C LEU A 21 3.32 -4.69 -1.33
N GLY A 22 2.21 -4.66 -2.05
CA GLY A 22 1.48 -3.46 -2.42
C GLY A 22 0.52 -3.00 -1.32
N THR A 23 0.21 -1.71 -1.32
CA THR A 23 -0.74 -1.12 -0.35
C THR A 23 -1.93 -0.42 -0.99
N SER A 24 -1.96 -0.37 -2.34
CA SER A 24 -3.05 0.26 -3.09
C SER A 24 -4.35 -0.50 -2.85
N ASN A 25 -5.35 0.20 -2.35
CA ASN A 25 -6.69 -0.38 -2.17
C ASN A 25 -7.55 -0.21 -3.44
N LYS A 26 -8.68 -0.91 -3.51
CA LYS A 26 -9.56 -0.92 -4.69
C LYS A 26 -9.97 0.48 -5.15
N THR A 27 -10.24 1.38 -4.21
CA THR A 27 -10.60 2.77 -4.54
C THR A 27 -9.46 3.49 -5.25
N GLU A 28 -8.22 3.35 -4.77
CA GLU A 28 -7.02 3.96 -5.36
C GLU A 28 -6.72 3.40 -6.75
N LEU A 29 -6.86 2.08 -6.92
CA LEU A 29 -6.68 1.41 -8.22
C LEU A 29 -7.70 1.87 -9.25
N LEU A 30 -8.98 1.97 -8.88
CA LEU A 30 -10.06 2.37 -9.79
C LEU A 30 -9.95 3.81 -10.29
N ILE A 31 -9.40 4.71 -9.49
CA ILE A 31 -9.25 6.13 -9.85
C ILE A 31 -7.84 6.47 -10.36
N GLY A 32 -6.94 5.49 -10.41
CA GLY A 32 -5.54 5.70 -10.81
C GLY A 32 -4.73 6.54 -9.83
N TYR A 33 -5.07 6.51 -8.54
CA TYR A 33 -4.32 7.24 -7.50
C TYR A 33 -3.09 6.43 -7.07
N GLY A 34 -2.04 6.49 -7.88
CA GLY A 34 -0.75 5.85 -7.62
C GLY A 34 0.26 6.16 -8.72
N THR A 35 1.54 5.96 -8.44
CA THR A 35 2.59 6.17 -9.45
C THR A 35 2.86 4.86 -10.19
N VAL A 36 2.69 4.85 -11.52
CA VAL A 36 3.06 3.71 -12.36
C VAL A 36 4.55 3.43 -12.23
N TYR A 37 4.89 2.18 -11.96
CA TYR A 37 6.25 1.70 -11.59
C TYR A 37 6.83 2.33 -10.31
N GLY A 38 6.02 3.12 -9.59
CA GLY A 38 6.26 3.50 -8.19
C GLY A 38 5.45 2.59 -7.30
N ASP A 39 4.75 3.13 -6.31
CA ASP A 39 3.97 2.40 -5.31
C ASP A 39 3.03 1.29 -5.85
N MET A 40 2.64 1.34 -7.13
CA MET A 40 1.86 0.29 -7.77
C MET A 40 2.68 -0.93 -8.24
N ALA A 41 4.00 -0.84 -8.35
CA ALA A 41 4.86 -1.97 -8.65
C ALA A 41 5.00 -2.85 -7.42
N CYS A 42 4.31 -3.98 -7.38
CA CYS A 42 4.42 -4.94 -6.28
C CYS A 42 4.23 -6.37 -6.81
N ALA A 43 4.73 -7.35 -6.06
CA ALA A 43 4.55 -8.75 -6.39
C ALA A 43 3.15 -9.25 -5.96
N VAL A 44 2.69 -8.82 -4.79
CA VAL A 44 1.37 -9.18 -4.24
C VAL A 44 0.72 -7.95 -3.64
N ASN A 45 -0.54 -7.69 -3.98
CA ASN A 45 -1.32 -6.62 -3.37
C ASN A 45 -2.53 -7.19 -2.59
N PRO A 46 -2.37 -7.44 -1.27
CA PRO A 46 -3.45 -8.02 -0.46
C PRO A 46 -4.64 -7.08 -0.25
N MET A 47 -4.48 -5.78 -0.53
CA MET A 47 -5.50 -4.76 -0.32
C MET A 47 -6.32 -4.44 -1.57
N GLY A 48 -5.93 -5.00 -2.72
CA GLY A 48 -6.44 -4.62 -4.04
C GLY A 48 -7.96 -4.76 -4.21
N ASP A 49 -8.60 -5.67 -3.46
CA ASP A 49 -10.04 -5.91 -3.52
C ASP A 49 -10.86 -5.18 -2.44
N LEU A 50 -10.21 -4.47 -1.53
CA LEU A 50 -10.88 -3.74 -0.45
C LEU A 50 -11.10 -2.28 -0.84
N TYR A 51 -12.31 -1.77 -0.69
CA TYR A 51 -12.56 -0.33 -0.73
C TYR A 51 -11.96 0.37 0.49
N LYS A 52 -11.67 1.68 0.40
CA LYS A 52 -11.06 2.44 1.51
C LYS A 52 -11.85 2.33 2.82
N THR A 53 -13.17 2.22 2.74
CA THR A 53 -14.05 2.01 3.90
C THR A 53 -13.82 0.63 4.55
N GLN A 54 -13.67 -0.42 3.75
CA GLN A 54 -13.38 -1.78 4.21
C GLN A 54 -11.97 -1.88 4.82
N VAL A 55 -10.99 -1.16 4.26
CA VAL A 55 -9.65 -1.05 4.88
C VAL A 55 -9.73 -0.47 6.30
N ARG A 56 -10.55 0.58 6.51
CA ARG A 56 -10.76 1.17 7.84
C ARG A 56 -11.48 0.21 8.80
N GLN A 57 -12.45 -0.55 8.31
CA GLN A 57 -13.14 -1.58 9.09
C GLN A 57 -12.18 -2.70 9.50
N LEU A 58 -11.36 -3.19 8.57
CA LEU A 58 -10.35 -4.21 8.84
C LEU A 58 -9.32 -3.71 9.87
N ALA A 59 -8.84 -2.47 9.72
CA ALA A 59 -7.93 -1.85 10.68
C ALA A 59 -8.55 -1.75 12.09
N ALA A 60 -9.86 -1.47 12.19
CA ALA A 60 -10.57 -1.48 13.47
C ALA A 60 -10.67 -2.89 14.05
N HIS A 61 -11.01 -3.88 13.23
CA HIS A 61 -11.08 -5.29 13.63
C HIS A 61 -9.73 -5.82 14.15
N LEU A 62 -8.64 -5.48 13.47
CA LEU A 62 -7.26 -5.80 13.86
C LEU A 62 -6.72 -4.94 15.02
N ARG A 63 -7.55 -4.05 15.58
CA ARG A 63 -7.20 -3.17 16.70
C ARG A 63 -5.99 -2.27 16.42
N VAL A 64 -5.85 -1.82 15.17
CA VAL A 64 -4.84 -0.80 14.81
C VAL A 64 -5.09 0.46 15.65
N PRO A 65 -4.04 1.09 16.22
CA PRO A 65 -4.17 2.29 17.04
C PRO A 65 -5.01 3.40 16.40
N ALA A 66 -5.82 4.08 17.22
CA ALA A 66 -6.68 5.17 16.76
C ALA A 66 -5.89 6.31 16.09
N ALA A 67 -4.68 6.61 16.60
CA ALA A 67 -3.78 7.60 16.03
C ALA A 67 -3.39 7.31 14.57
N ILE A 68 -3.36 6.04 14.16
CA ILE A 68 -3.08 5.62 12.78
C ILE A 68 -4.37 5.65 11.95
N ARG A 69 -5.47 5.12 12.49
CA ARG A 69 -6.76 5.02 11.77
C ARG A 69 -7.44 6.36 11.50
N ALA A 70 -7.32 7.30 12.44
CA ALA A 70 -7.98 8.61 12.38
C ALA A 70 -7.16 9.66 11.62
N LYS A 71 -5.89 9.37 11.30
CA LYS A 71 -5.03 10.29 10.56
C LYS A 71 -5.60 10.53 9.17
N ALA A 72 -5.70 11.80 8.78
CA ALA A 72 -6.11 12.18 7.43
C ALA A 72 -5.08 11.65 6.40
N PRO A 73 -5.52 11.09 5.25
CA PRO A 73 -4.61 10.62 4.21
C PRO A 73 -3.78 11.77 3.64
N THR A 74 -2.48 11.56 3.50
CA THR A 74 -1.56 12.49 2.85
C THR A 74 -0.57 11.69 2.01
N ALA A 75 -0.31 12.11 0.77
CA ALA A 75 0.80 11.58 -0.02
C ALA A 75 2.11 12.21 0.49
N GLY A 76 2.92 11.43 1.21
CA GLY A 76 4.24 11.81 1.71
C GLY A 76 5.34 11.03 1.00
#